data_AF-A0A7X2HRK6-F1
#
_entry.id   AF-A0A7X2HRK6-F1
#
_cell.length_a   1.000
_cell.length_b   1.000
_cell.length_c   1.000
_cell.angle_alpha   90.00
_cell.angle_beta   90.00
_cell.angle_gamma   90.00
#
_symmetry.space_group_name_H-M   'P 1'
#
loop_
_entity.id
_entity.type
_entity.pdbx_description
1 polymer ?
#
loop_
_entity_poly.entity_id
_entity_poly.type
_entity_poly.pdbx_seq_one_letter_code
_entity_poly.pdbx_strand_id
1 'polypeptide(L)'
;MTQIATGIDAPPRHAALDEAHVGDIRGALGTIAHHDTGARDGWRARLRTLLAILGPGLIVMVGDNDAGAFGTYTQAGQNYGTTLLWTLMLLIPVLYVNQEMVLRLGAVTRVGHARLIFARFGKFWGSFSVIDLFLVNALTLVTEFIGISLALEYLGIPRHWGVCAAAALVML
;
A
#
# COMPACT_ATOMS: atom_id res chain seq x y z
N MET A 1 23.01 -10.54 -55.42
CA MET A 1 21.56 -10.25 -55.33
C MET A 1 20.91 -11.52 -54.81
N THR A 2 20.42 -11.67 -53.57
CA THR A 2 19.86 -10.69 -52.64
C THR A 2 19.76 -11.37 -51.27
N GLN A 3 20.43 -10.85 -50.23
CA GLN A 3 20.05 -11.09 -48.84
C GLN A 3 19.02 -10.02 -48.47
N ILE A 4 17.82 -10.42 -48.02
CA ILE A 4 16.85 -9.50 -47.41
C ILE A 4 16.56 -9.95 -45.97
N ALA A 5 17.10 -9.13 -45.08
CA ALA A 5 16.55 -8.65 -43.81
C ALA A 5 15.90 -9.67 -42.85
N THR A 6 16.76 -10.06 -41.92
CA THR A 6 16.49 -10.44 -40.53
C THR A 6 15.47 -9.55 -39.80
N GLY A 7 14.65 -10.19 -38.96
CA GLY A 7 14.32 -9.72 -37.62
C GLY A 7 13.42 -8.50 -37.50
N ILE A 8 12.15 -8.73 -37.18
CA ILE A 8 11.28 -7.73 -36.56
C ILE A 8 11.78 -7.54 -35.12
N ASP A 9 12.75 -6.64 -34.93
CA ASP A 9 13.08 -6.13 -33.60
C ASP A 9 12.01 -5.10 -33.20
N ALA A 10 10.90 -5.60 -32.67
CA ALA A 10 10.05 -4.78 -31.84
C ALA A 10 10.85 -4.46 -30.56
N PRO A 11 11.03 -3.18 -30.17
CA PRO A 11 11.71 -2.86 -28.94
C PRO A 11 10.99 -3.57 -27.79
N PRO A 12 11.72 -4.20 -26.85
CA PRO A 12 11.08 -4.86 -25.73
C PRO A 12 10.26 -3.82 -24.98
N ARG A 13 8.93 -3.99 -24.98
CA ARG A 13 8.00 -3.14 -24.20
C ARG A 13 8.14 -3.50 -22.72
N HIS A 14 9.31 -3.25 -22.15
CA HIS A 14 9.40 -3.09 -20.72
C HIS A 14 8.83 -1.69 -20.44
N ALA A 15 7.68 -1.64 -19.77
CA ALA A 15 7.19 -0.40 -19.17
C ALA A 15 8.38 0.19 -18.41
N ALA A 16 8.85 1.35 -18.86
CA ALA A 16 10.14 1.93 -18.52
C ALA A 16 10.49 1.64 -17.06
N LEU A 17 11.52 0.81 -16.86
CA LEU A 17 12.14 0.63 -15.56
C LEU A 17 12.35 2.04 -15.00
N ASP A 18 11.84 2.33 -13.82
CA ASP A 18 12.37 3.49 -13.08
C ASP A 18 13.87 3.23 -13.00
N GLU A 19 14.67 4.04 -13.70
CA GLU A 19 16.14 3.98 -13.65
C GLU A 19 16.66 4.08 -12.21
N ALA A 20 15.81 4.52 -11.28
CA ALA A 20 16.04 4.57 -9.84
C ALA A 20 16.27 3.19 -9.15
N HIS A 21 15.99 2.05 -9.81
CA HIS A 21 16.12 0.71 -9.19
C HIS A 21 17.10 -0.25 -9.89
N VAL A 22 18.01 0.25 -10.72
CA VAL A 22 19.05 -0.58 -11.34
C VAL A 22 20.21 -0.77 -10.35
N GLY A 23 20.12 -1.78 -9.47
CA GLY A 23 21.18 -2.10 -8.51
C GLY A 23 20.71 -3.00 -7.36
N ASP A 24 21.54 -3.12 -6.32
CA ASP A 24 21.18 -3.87 -5.12
C ASP A 24 20.03 -3.18 -4.37
N ILE A 25 19.06 -3.96 -3.89
CA ILE A 25 17.93 -3.43 -3.14
C ILE A 25 18.43 -3.12 -1.73
N ARG A 26 18.62 -1.85 -1.42
CA ARG A 26 18.92 -1.37 -0.06
C ARG A 26 17.62 -1.14 0.70
N GLY A 27 17.28 -2.06 1.58
CA GLY A 27 16.15 -1.93 2.50
C GLY A 27 16.60 -1.65 3.93
N ALA A 28 15.65 -1.32 4.80
CA ALA A 28 15.88 -1.15 6.24
C ALA A 28 16.43 -2.41 6.93
N LEU A 29 16.27 -3.59 6.31
CA LEU A 29 16.72 -4.88 6.81
C LEU A 29 18.03 -5.38 6.17
N GLY A 30 18.71 -4.52 5.40
CA GLY A 30 19.97 -4.81 4.74
C GLY A 30 19.93 -4.64 3.22
N THR A 31 21.02 -5.01 2.58
CA THR A 31 21.20 -4.91 1.12
C THR A 31 21.01 -6.29 0.51
N ILE A 32 20.06 -6.42 -0.42
CA ILE A 32 19.85 -7.65 -1.20
C ILE A 32 20.56 -7.45 -2.53
N ALA A 33 21.64 -8.20 -2.75
CA ALA A 33 22.35 -8.12 -4.01
C ALA A 33 21.47 -8.65 -5.15
N HIS A 34 21.55 -8.04 -6.32
CA HIS A 34 20.74 -8.47 -7.48
C HIS A 34 20.97 -9.96 -7.87
N HIS A 35 22.10 -10.54 -7.43
CA HIS A 35 22.49 -11.94 -7.67
C HIS A 35 22.55 -12.75 -6.36
N ASP A 36 21.86 -12.33 -5.30
CA ASP A 36 21.75 -13.11 -4.06
C ASP A 36 20.79 -14.30 -4.25
N THR A 37 21.31 -15.38 -4.85
CA THR A 37 20.64 -16.67 -5.01
C THR A 37 20.97 -17.64 -3.87
N GLY A 38 21.65 -17.17 -2.82
CA GLY A 38 22.08 -18.00 -1.70
C GLY A 38 20.91 -18.47 -0.83
N ALA A 39 20.88 -19.76 -0.51
CA ALA A 39 19.91 -20.29 0.43
C ALA A 39 20.14 -19.67 1.82
N ARG A 40 19.12 -18.98 2.34
CA ARG A 40 19.11 -18.48 3.72
C ARG A 40 18.81 -19.63 4.67
N ASP A 41 19.85 -20.38 5.04
CA ASP A 41 19.71 -21.62 5.81
C ASP A 41 19.49 -21.40 7.32
N GLY A 42 19.79 -20.21 7.84
CA GLY A 42 19.55 -19.85 9.23
C GLY A 42 18.10 -19.41 9.49
N TRP A 43 17.49 -19.89 10.58
CA TRP A 43 16.17 -19.43 11.06
C TRP A 43 16.06 -17.90 11.11
N ARG A 44 17.09 -17.22 11.61
CA ARG A 44 17.15 -15.75 11.66
C ARG A 44 17.10 -15.09 10.27
N ALA A 45 17.74 -15.70 9.27
CA ALA A 45 17.73 -15.19 7.89
C ALA A 45 16.37 -15.42 7.21
N ARG A 46 15.71 -16.55 7.49
CA ARG A 46 14.34 -16.82 7.05
C ARG A 46 13.35 -15.83 7.66
N LEU A 47 13.44 -15.59 8.96
CA LEU A 47 12.59 -14.61 9.66
C LEU A 47 12.76 -13.19 9.09
N ARG A 48 14.00 -12.74 8.85
CA ARG A 48 14.27 -11.44 8.22
C ARG A 48 13.67 -11.34 6.82
N THR A 49 13.80 -12.38 6.01
CA THR A 49 13.17 -12.45 4.68
C THR A 49 11.65 -12.34 4.78
N LEU A 50 11.05 -13.10 5.69
CA LEU A 50 9.62 -13.09 5.91
C LEU A 50 9.12 -11.70 6.31
N LEU A 51 9.80 -11.03 7.26
CA LEU A 51 9.47 -9.67 7.67
C LEU A 51 9.58 -8.66 6.52
N ALA A 52 10.61 -8.79 5.67
CA ALA A 52 10.77 -7.93 4.50
C ALA A 52 9.63 -8.09 3.49
N ILE A 53 9.12 -9.31 3.31
CA ILE A 53 8.02 -9.61 2.38
C ILE A 53 6.66 -9.24 2.99
N LEU A 54 6.46 -9.47 4.29
CA LEU A 54 5.22 -9.15 4.99
C LEU A 54 5.03 -7.65 5.22
N GLY A 55 6.12 -6.87 5.29
CA GLY A 55 6.08 -5.43 5.60
C GLY A 55 5.07 -4.64 4.76
N PRO A 56 5.12 -4.69 3.42
CA PRO A 56 4.15 -4.00 2.57
C PRO A 56 2.70 -4.43 2.84
N GLY A 57 2.45 -5.74 3.04
CA GLY A 57 1.12 -6.26 3.34
C GLY A 57 0.58 -5.78 4.69
N LEU A 58 1.44 -5.71 5.72
CA LEU A 58 1.08 -5.18 7.03
C LEU A 58 0.77 -3.68 6.98
N ILE A 59 1.49 -2.90 6.19
CA ILE A 59 1.22 -1.45 6.02
C ILE A 59 -0.17 -1.25 5.42
N VAL A 60 -0.51 -1.99 4.37
CA VAL A 60 -1.85 -1.91 3.74
C VAL A 60 -2.93 -2.37 4.72
N MET A 61 -2.70 -3.46 5.47
CA MET A 61 -3.64 -3.94 6.48
C MET A 61 -3.92 -2.90 7.56
N VAL A 62 -2.90 -2.21 8.06
CA VAL A 62 -3.08 -1.14 9.06
C VAL A 62 -3.79 0.07 8.43
N GLY A 63 -3.46 0.43 7.19
CA GLY A 63 -4.12 1.52 6.47
C GLY A 63 -5.61 1.29 6.22
N ASP A 64 -6.04 0.04 5.98
CA ASP A 64 -7.45 -0.32 5.82
C ASP A 64 -8.26 -0.24 7.14
N ASN A 65 -7.58 -0.07 8.29
CA ASN A 65 -8.19 0.01 9.62
C ASN A 65 -7.95 1.39 10.25
N ASP A 66 -8.22 2.44 9.48
CA ASP A 66 -8.13 3.83 9.93
C ASP A 66 -9.25 4.19 10.93
N ALA A 67 -9.13 5.37 11.54
CA ALA A 67 -10.14 5.91 12.46
C ALA A 67 -11.52 6.07 11.81
N GLY A 68 -11.59 6.31 10.49
CA GLY A 68 -12.84 6.36 9.74
C GLY A 68 -13.54 5.00 9.65
N ALA A 69 -12.79 3.94 9.31
CA ALA A 69 -13.26 2.57 9.38
C ALA A 69 -13.71 2.22 10.81
N PHE A 70 -12.93 2.64 11.83
CA PHE A 70 -13.28 2.45 13.22
C PHE A 70 -14.62 3.03 13.62
N GLY A 71 -14.86 4.29 13.25
CA GLY A 71 -16.14 4.94 13.49
C GLY A 71 -17.30 4.20 12.83
N THR A 72 -17.12 3.77 11.57
CA THR A 72 -18.16 3.09 10.78
C THR A 72 -18.58 1.76 11.39
N TYR A 73 -17.64 0.88 11.72
CA TYR A 73 -18.01 -0.41 12.33
C TYR A 73 -18.51 -0.26 13.76
N THR A 74 -18.06 0.76 14.49
CA THR A 74 -18.53 1.03 15.86
C THR A 74 -19.98 1.49 15.82
N GLN A 75 -20.30 2.41 14.91
CA GLN A 75 -21.66 2.88 14.69
C GLN A 75 -22.57 1.74 14.19
N ALA A 76 -22.08 0.92 13.26
CA ALA A 76 -22.82 -0.25 12.79
C ALA A 76 -23.08 -1.26 13.92
N GLY A 77 -22.10 -1.50 14.79
CA GLY A 77 -22.24 -2.37 15.97
C GLY A 77 -23.22 -1.81 17.00
N GLN A 78 -23.22 -0.49 17.23
CA GLN A 78 -24.20 0.17 18.11
C GLN A 78 -25.62 0.08 17.56
N ASN A 79 -25.81 0.31 16.26
CA ASN A 79 -27.14 0.37 15.64
C ASN A 79 -27.74 -1.01 15.33
N TYR A 80 -26.91 -1.98 14.94
CA TYR A 80 -27.36 -3.29 14.43
C TYR A 80 -26.89 -4.48 15.29
N GLY A 81 -26.12 -4.24 16.35
CA GLY A 81 -25.54 -5.31 17.16
C GLY A 81 -24.68 -6.26 16.32
N THR A 82 -24.88 -7.56 16.50
CA THR A 82 -24.16 -8.61 15.77
C THR A 82 -24.81 -9.00 14.43
N THR A 83 -25.92 -8.36 14.05
CA THR A 83 -26.72 -8.74 12.88
C THR A 83 -25.96 -8.58 11.56
N LEU A 84 -24.97 -7.67 11.52
CA LEU A 84 -24.15 -7.43 10.34
C LEU A 84 -22.86 -8.28 10.29
N LEU A 85 -22.55 -9.11 11.30
CA LEU A 85 -21.28 -9.86 11.30
C LEU A 85 -21.13 -10.82 10.11
N TRP A 86 -22.22 -11.34 9.56
CA TRP A 86 -22.17 -12.20 8.38
C TRP A 86 -21.72 -11.44 7.12
N THR A 87 -21.92 -10.11 7.04
CA THR A 87 -21.44 -9.32 5.90
C THR A 87 -19.91 -9.19 5.92
N LEU A 88 -19.29 -9.15 7.10
CA LEU A 88 -17.84 -9.21 7.25
C LEU A 88 -17.27 -10.52 6.69
N MET A 89 -17.97 -11.64 6.88
CA MET A 89 -17.57 -12.92 6.28
C MET A 89 -17.62 -12.89 4.75
N LEU A 90 -18.58 -12.18 4.17
CA LEU A 90 -18.65 -11.98 2.72
C LEU A 90 -17.58 -11.02 2.18
N LEU A 91 -17.11 -10.07 3.00
CA LEU A 91 -16.04 -9.16 2.63
C LEU A 91 -14.69 -9.88 2.49
N ILE A 92 -14.42 -10.93 3.26
CA ILE A 92 -13.14 -11.68 3.21
C ILE A 92 -12.74 -12.10 1.79
N PRO A 93 -13.55 -12.86 1.02
CA PRO A 93 -13.14 -13.27 -0.33
C PRO A 93 -13.01 -12.09 -1.29
N VAL A 94 -13.84 -11.05 -1.14
CA VAL A 94 -13.80 -9.85 -1.99
C VAL A 94 -12.49 -9.08 -1.77
N LEU A 95 -12.15 -8.83 -0.50
CA LEU A 95 -10.91 -8.14 -0.12
C LEU A 95 -9.69 -8.98 -0.52
N TYR A 96 -9.72 -10.30 -0.33
CA TYR A 96 -8.62 -11.16 -0.74
C TYR A 96 -8.34 -11.06 -2.24
N VAL A 97 -9.37 -11.14 -3.08
CA VAL A 97 -9.21 -11.03 -4.54
C VAL A 97 -8.67 -9.66 -4.93
N ASN A 98 -9.20 -8.58 -4.34
CA ASN A 98 -8.75 -7.22 -4.63
C ASN A 98 -7.26 -7.03 -4.25
N GLN A 99 -6.87 -7.44 -3.05
CA GLN A 99 -5.50 -7.29 -2.56
C GLN A 99 -4.52 -8.17 -3.35
N GLU A 100 -4.93 -9.39 -3.70
CA GLU A 100 -4.11 -10.27 -4.53
C GLU A 100 -3.88 -9.69 -5.93
N MET A 101 -4.92 -9.14 -6.56
CA MET A 101 -4.81 -8.50 -7.87
C MET A 101 -3.87 -7.28 -7.84
N VAL A 102 -3.99 -6.44 -6.81
CA VAL A 102 -3.12 -5.27 -6.62
C VAL A 102 -1.67 -5.70 -6.38
N LEU A 103 -1.46 -6.70 -5.52
CA LEU A 103 -0.14 -7.26 -5.23
C LEU A 103 0.50 -7.85 -6.51
N ARG A 104 -0.26 -8.66 -7.25
CA ARG A 104 0.19 -9.29 -8.49
C ARG A 104 0.55 -8.23 -9.53
N LEU A 105 -0.28 -7.20 -9.68
CA LEU A 105 -0.01 -6.11 -10.60
C LEU A 105 1.27 -5.37 -10.22
N GLY A 106 1.46 -5.02 -8.95
CA GLY A 106 2.69 -4.38 -8.46
C GLY A 106 3.93 -5.24 -8.64
N ALA A 107 3.84 -6.54 -8.31
CA ALA A 107 4.95 -7.48 -8.42
C ALA A 107 5.40 -7.74 -9.87
N VAL A 108 4.45 -7.83 -10.81
CA VAL A 108 4.73 -8.10 -12.23
C VAL A 108 5.20 -6.84 -12.95
N THR A 109 4.55 -5.71 -12.71
CA THR A 109 4.84 -4.47 -13.47
C THR A 109 6.00 -3.67 -12.90
N ARG A 110 6.32 -3.84 -11.61
CA ARG A 110 7.38 -3.12 -10.88
C ARG A 110 7.28 -1.60 -10.98
N VAL A 111 6.07 -1.08 -11.22
CA VAL A 111 5.77 0.35 -11.25
C VAL A 111 4.52 0.63 -10.43
N GLY A 112 4.40 1.85 -9.90
CA GLY A 112 3.23 2.25 -9.11
C GLY A 112 1.93 2.26 -9.92
N HIS A 113 0.82 1.97 -9.23
CA HIS A 113 -0.52 1.87 -9.84
C HIS A 113 -0.91 3.12 -10.65
N ALA A 114 -0.63 4.32 -10.14
CA ALA A 114 -0.90 5.58 -10.84
C ALA A 114 -0.20 5.64 -12.21
N ARG A 115 1.07 5.21 -12.29
CA ARG A 115 1.83 5.22 -13.55
C ARG A 115 1.23 4.28 -14.59
N LEU A 116 0.70 3.14 -14.16
CA LEU A 116 -0.03 2.21 -15.03
C LEU A 116 -1.31 2.83 -15.57
N ILE A 117 -2.04 3.60 -14.74
CA ILE A 117 -3.24 4.30 -15.20
C ILE A 117 -2.89 5.33 -16.27
N PHE A 118 -1.85 6.15 -16.04
CA PHE A 118 -1.37 7.11 -17.04
C PHE A 118 -0.96 6.42 -18.35
N ALA A 119 -0.24 5.29 -18.26
CA ALA A 119 0.23 4.55 -19.42
C ALA A 119 -0.91 3.88 -20.21
N ARG A 120 -1.95 3.38 -19.53
CA ARG A 120 -3.04 2.60 -20.15
C ARG A 120 -4.24 3.45 -20.56
N PHE A 121 -4.62 4.42 -19.74
CA PHE A 121 -5.85 5.20 -19.90
C PHE A 121 -5.59 6.68 -20.23
N GLY A 122 -4.33 7.12 -20.23
CA GLY A 122 -3.94 8.46 -20.62
C GLY A 122 -4.00 9.49 -19.49
N LYS A 123 -3.69 10.74 -19.83
CA LYS A 123 -3.45 11.83 -18.87
C LYS A 123 -4.69 12.19 -18.05
N PHE A 124 -5.87 12.17 -18.66
CA PHE A 124 -7.12 12.53 -17.96
C PHE A 124 -7.41 11.58 -16.80
N TRP A 125 -7.46 10.27 -17.07
CA TRP A 125 -7.72 9.24 -16.06
C TRP A 125 -6.60 9.11 -15.03
N GLY A 126 -5.34 9.29 -15.46
CA GLY A 126 -4.22 9.33 -14.53
C GLY A 126 -4.33 10.50 -13.54
N SER A 127 -4.60 11.72 -14.03
CA SER A 127 -4.76 12.89 -13.16
C SER A 127 -5.96 12.76 -12.24
N PHE A 128 -7.09 12.24 -12.74
CA PHE A 128 -8.26 11.95 -11.91
C PHE A 128 -7.91 11.00 -10.75
N SER A 129 -7.22 9.89 -11.03
CA SER A 129 -6.81 8.94 -9.99
C SER A 129 -5.85 9.53 -8.96
N VAL A 130 -4.92 10.40 -9.37
CA VAL A 130 -3.99 11.04 -8.43
C VAL A 130 -4.70 12.05 -7.54
N ILE A 131 -5.64 12.83 -8.09
CA ILE A 131 -6.44 13.78 -7.32
C ILE A 131 -7.33 13.04 -6.33
N ASP A 132 -7.99 11.97 -6.78
CA ASP A 132 -8.82 11.12 -5.93
C ASP A 132 -7.99 10.53 -4.77
N LEU A 133 -6.82 9.95 -5.08
CA LEU A 133 -5.90 9.43 -4.07
C LEU A 133 -5.47 10.51 -3.06
N PHE A 134 -5.17 11.72 -3.54
CA PHE A 134 -4.80 12.83 -2.67
C PHE A 134 -5.95 13.24 -1.74
N LEU A 135 -7.16 13.38 -2.27
CA LEU A 135 -8.34 13.78 -1.51
C LEU A 135 -8.73 12.74 -0.46
N VAL A 136 -8.79 11.46 -0.85
CA VAL A 136 -9.12 10.36 0.07
C VAL A 136 -8.08 10.27 1.19
N ASN A 137 -6.78 10.30 0.85
CA ASN A 137 -5.73 10.27 1.88
C ASN A 137 -5.77 11.50 2.80
N ALA A 138 -6.06 12.69 2.26
CA ALA A 138 -6.22 13.89 3.08
C ALA A 138 -7.40 13.75 4.05
N LEU A 139 -8.52 13.18 3.58
CA LEU A 139 -9.68 12.93 4.43
C LEU A 139 -9.40 11.87 5.50
N THR A 140 -8.67 10.80 5.15
CA THR A 140 -8.19 9.79 6.10
C THR A 140 -7.28 10.40 7.16
N LEU A 141 -6.37 11.30 6.80
CA LEU A 141 -5.56 12.01 7.80
C LEU A 141 -6.44 12.83 8.75
N VAL A 142 -7.47 13.52 8.23
CA VAL A 142 -8.41 14.27 9.07
C VAL A 142 -9.13 13.35 10.06
N THR A 143 -9.62 12.17 9.62
CA THR A 143 -10.28 11.21 10.52
C THR A 143 -9.32 10.64 11.56
N GLU A 144 -8.06 10.36 11.19
CA GLU A 144 -7.01 9.94 12.12
C GLU A 144 -6.77 10.98 13.24
N PHE A 145 -6.63 12.26 12.88
CA PHE A 145 -6.47 13.33 13.88
C PHE A 145 -7.70 13.48 14.79
N ILE A 146 -8.91 13.26 14.26
CA ILE A 146 -10.14 13.22 15.07
C ILE A 146 -10.10 12.02 16.03
N GLY A 147 -9.75 10.84 15.54
CA GLY A 147 -9.64 9.62 16.35
C GLY A 147 -8.66 9.77 17.50
N ILE A 148 -7.45 10.28 17.23
CA ILE A 148 -6.43 10.55 18.25
C ILE A 148 -6.93 11.57 19.27
N SER A 149 -7.57 12.65 18.81
CA SER A 149 -8.12 13.69 19.69
C SER A 149 -9.14 13.10 20.68
N LEU A 150 -10.08 12.30 20.18
CA LEU A 150 -11.14 11.68 21.00
C LEU A 150 -10.57 10.64 21.97
N ALA A 151 -9.60 9.85 21.52
CA ALA A 151 -8.95 8.84 22.37
C ALA A 151 -8.17 9.47 23.53
N LEU A 152 -7.44 10.57 23.26
CA LEU A 152 -6.68 11.28 24.30
C LEU A 152 -7.58 12.05 25.25
N GLU A 153 -8.66 12.65 24.74
CA GLU A 153 -9.68 13.30 25.58
C GLU A 153 -10.34 12.29 26.53
N TYR A 154 -10.64 11.08 26.05
CA TYR A 154 -11.14 9.99 26.89
C TYR A 154 -10.16 9.60 28.01
N LEU A 155 -8.85 9.71 27.78
CA LEU A 155 -7.80 9.48 28.77
C LEU A 155 -7.54 10.69 29.69
N GLY A 156 -8.30 11.77 29.54
CA GLY A 156 -8.17 12.99 30.35
C GLY A 156 -7.07 13.96 29.88
N ILE A 157 -6.49 13.73 28.70
CA ILE A 157 -5.47 14.62 28.13
C ILE A 157 -6.16 15.71 27.29
N PRO A 158 -5.81 17.00 27.44
CA PRO A 158 -6.43 18.06 26.66
C PRO A 158 -6.17 17.90 25.15
N ARG A 159 -7.23 18.08 24.35
CA ARG A 159 -7.21 17.90 22.88
C ARG A 159 -6.06 18.62 22.16
N HIS A 160 -5.72 19.84 22.59
CA HIS A 160 -4.66 20.62 21.95
C HIS A 160 -3.28 19.96 22.08
N TRP A 161 -2.95 19.39 23.25
CA TRP A 161 -1.71 18.64 23.44
C TRP A 161 -1.69 17.36 22.61
N GLY A 162 -2.84 16.68 22.51
CA GLY A 162 -2.96 15.47 21.73
C GLY A 162 -2.73 15.66 20.23
N VAL A 163 -3.34 16.70 19.65
CA VAL A 163 -3.14 17.05 18.23
C VAL A 163 -1.70 17.49 17.98
N CYS A 164 -1.12 18.32 18.84
CA CYS A 164 0.28 18.75 18.69
C CYS A 164 1.26 17.58 18.79
N ALA A 165 1.07 16.65 19.71
CA ALA A 165 1.91 15.47 19.86
C ALA A 165 1.80 14.54 18.64
N ALA A 166 0.59 14.30 18.14
CA ALA A 166 0.36 13.51 16.94
C ALA A 166 1.00 14.14 15.70
N ALA A 167 0.83 15.45 15.51
CA ALA A 167 1.45 16.17 14.41
C ALA A 167 2.99 16.12 14.48
N ALA A 168 3.56 16.29 15.67
CA ALA A 168 5.01 16.19 15.87
C ALA A 168 5.53 14.79 15.55
N LEU A 169 4.81 13.73 15.95
CA LEU A 169 5.19 12.34 15.67
C LEU A 169 5.10 11.99 14.19
N VAL A 170 4.06 12.46 13.48
CA VAL A 170 3.88 12.21 12.04
C VAL A 170 4.91 12.93 11.19
N MET A 171 5.41 14.08 11.64
CA MET A 171 6.43 14.88 10.95
C MET A 171 7.87 14.39 11.17
N LEU A 172 8.09 13.41 12.06
CA LEU A 172 9.40 12.91 12.49
C LEU A 172 9.81 11.66 11.69
#